data_AF-A0A832IKU2-F1
#
_entry.id   AF-A0A832IKU2-F1
#
_cell.length_a   1.000
_cell.length_b   1.000
_cell.length_c   1.000
_cell.angle_alpha   90.00
_cell.angle_beta   90.00
_cell.angle_gamma   90.00
#
_symmetry.space_group_name_H-M   'P 1'
#
loop_
_entity.id
_entity.type
_entity.pdbx_description
1 polymer ?
#
loop_
_entity_poly.entity_id
_entity_poly.type
_entity_poly.pdbx_seq_one_letter_code
_entity_poly.pdbx_strand_id
1 'polypeptide(L)'
;MARKEELEDTAEVKLEEKPKKSPLMMVVVIALLILVLAAIGVGAALFFMQKSAKEEKKQAVTSTAAIGPLWAMESMIVNLADAGGERYLKVAMQFEINSPEVARELEAVKPKIKDMAIDLLSSKNYADLA
;
A
#
# COMPACT_ATOMS: atom_id res chain seq x y z
N MET A 1 -50.79 -20.36 56.19
CA MET A 1 -51.03 -21.70 55.59
C MET A 1 -51.53 -21.43 54.18
N ALA A 2 -50.71 -21.68 53.16
CA ALA A 2 -50.59 -22.96 52.43
C ALA A 2 -51.79 -23.14 51.47
N ARG A 3 -51.71 -23.07 50.13
CA ARG A 3 -50.74 -23.48 49.09
C ARG A 3 -51.01 -24.90 48.56
N LYS A 4 -51.25 -25.01 47.23
CA LYS A 4 -51.63 -26.21 46.44
C LYS A 4 -53.06 -26.70 46.75
N GLU A 5 -53.79 -27.38 45.86
CA GLU A 5 -53.46 -28.10 44.58
C GLU A 5 -54.31 -27.48 43.42
N GLU A 6 -53.97 -27.40 42.12
CA GLU A 6 -53.21 -28.21 41.13
C GLU A 6 -53.88 -29.55 40.71
N LEU A 7 -53.98 -29.76 39.38
CA LEU A 7 -54.37 -31.01 38.66
C LEU A 7 -55.88 -31.35 38.74
N GLU A 8 -56.54 -32.01 37.76
CA GLU A 8 -56.29 -32.42 36.36
C GLU A 8 -57.67 -32.83 35.77
N ASP A 9 -58.00 -32.78 34.47
CA ASP A 9 -57.59 -31.99 33.30
C ASP A 9 -58.66 -32.20 32.18
N THR A 10 -58.73 -31.35 31.15
CA THR A 10 -58.98 -31.83 29.78
C THR A 10 -58.31 -30.92 28.75
N ALA A 11 -57.23 -31.40 28.16
CA ALA A 11 -56.53 -30.74 27.07
C ALA A 11 -57.25 -30.83 25.71
N GLU A 12 -57.28 -29.71 24.97
CA GLU A 12 -57.31 -29.71 23.50
C GLU A 12 -56.14 -28.88 22.96
N VAL A 13 -55.01 -29.55 22.74
CA VAL A 13 -53.83 -28.94 22.09
C VAL A 13 -54.07 -28.88 20.59
N LYS A 14 -54.29 -27.68 20.06
CA LYS A 14 -54.31 -27.43 18.62
C LYS A 14 -52.89 -27.53 18.05
N LEU A 15 -52.58 -28.68 17.44
CA LEU A 15 -51.34 -28.92 16.71
C LEU A 15 -51.24 -28.02 15.48
N GLU A 16 -50.33 -27.04 15.51
CA GLU A 16 -49.86 -26.39 14.28
C GLU A 16 -48.72 -27.22 13.67
N GLU A 17 -48.93 -27.73 12.45
CA GLU A 17 -47.87 -28.37 11.68
C GLU A 17 -46.81 -27.35 11.24
N LYS A 18 -45.60 -27.46 11.79
CA LYS A 18 -44.43 -26.78 11.22
C LYS A 18 -44.06 -27.43 9.88
N PRO A 19 -43.98 -26.69 8.76
CA PRO A 19 -43.61 -27.26 7.48
C PRO A 19 -42.17 -27.81 7.54
N LYS A 20 -42.02 -29.09 7.21
CA LYS A 20 -40.71 -29.78 7.14
C LYS A 20 -39.84 -29.12 6.07
N LYS A 21 -38.82 -28.36 6.47
CA LYS A 21 -37.78 -27.89 5.55
C LYS A 21 -37.05 -29.10 4.97
N SER A 22 -37.00 -29.21 3.65
CA SER A 22 -36.33 -30.34 2.99
C SER A 22 -34.81 -30.29 3.21
N PRO A 23 -34.12 -31.44 3.31
CA PRO A 23 -32.66 -31.45 3.50
C PRO A 23 -31.92 -30.75 2.35
N LEU A 24 -32.49 -30.77 1.14
CA LEU A 24 -31.97 -30.07 -0.03
C LEU A 24 -31.89 -28.55 0.19
N MET A 25 -32.93 -27.95 0.79
CA MET A 25 -32.96 -26.51 1.06
C MET A 25 -31.94 -26.10 2.13
N MET A 26 -31.66 -26.98 3.10
CA MET A 26 -30.61 -26.75 4.10
C MET A 26 -29.20 -26.85 3.47
N VAL A 27 -28.97 -27.83 2.58
CA VAL A 27 -27.70 -27.97 1.85
C VAL A 27 -27.42 -26.76 0.96
N VAL A 28 -28.43 -26.24 0.24
CA VAL A 28 -28.28 -25.03 -0.59
C VAL A 28 -27.91 -23.81 0.26
N VAL A 29 -28.55 -23.61 1.41
CA VAL A 29 -28.21 -22.50 2.33
C VAL A 29 -26.79 -22.63 2.87
N ILE A 30 -26.37 -23.83 3.29
CA ILE A 30 -25.01 -24.08 3.79
C ILE A 30 -23.96 -23.84 2.68
N ALA A 31 -24.20 -24.34 1.46
CA ALA A 31 -23.30 -24.13 0.33
C ALA A 31 -23.14 -22.63 -0.01
N LEU A 32 -24.24 -21.86 0.02
CA LEU A 32 -24.22 -20.41 -0.24
C LEU A 32 -23.48 -19.65 0.87
N LEU A 33 -23.62 -20.07 2.13
CA LEU A 33 -22.90 -19.50 3.28
C LEU A 33 -21.39 -19.76 3.19
N ILE A 34 -20.97 -20.97 2.79
CA ILE A 34 -19.57 -21.29 2.53
C ILE A 34 -19.00 -20.44 1.39
N LEU A 35 -19.78 -20.21 0.33
CA LEU A 35 -19.38 -19.37 -0.82
C LEU A 35 -19.12 -17.92 -0.41
N VAL A 36 -19.99 -17.35 0.45
CA VAL A 36 -19.82 -16.00 1.00
C VAL A 36 -18.59 -15.92 1.91
N LEU A 37 -18.36 -16.91 2.78
CA LEU A 37 -17.18 -16.95 3.64
C LEU A 37 -15.87 -17.06 2.83
N ALA A 38 -15.86 -17.86 1.75
CA ALA A 38 -14.71 -17.95 0.84
C ALA A 38 -14.42 -16.62 0.14
N ALA A 39 -15.46 -15.92 -0.34
CA ALA A 39 -15.32 -14.61 -0.99
C ALA A 39 -14.75 -13.54 -0.03
N ILE A 40 -15.21 -13.54 1.24
CA ILE A 40 -14.68 -12.64 2.28
C ILE A 40 -13.21 -12.97 2.59
N GLY A 41 -12.85 -14.26 2.70
CA GLY A 41 -11.46 -14.69 2.94
C GLY A 41 -10.50 -14.25 1.84
N VAL A 42 -10.88 -14.43 0.57
CA VAL A 42 -10.07 -13.98 -0.59
C VAL A 42 -9.97 -12.45 -0.63
N GLY A 43 -11.08 -11.74 -0.41
CA GLY A 43 -11.10 -10.28 -0.35
C GLY A 43 -10.18 -9.72 0.75
N ALA A 44 -10.21 -10.32 1.94
CA ALA A 44 -9.33 -9.95 3.06
C ALA A 44 -7.85 -10.22 2.74
N ALA A 45 -7.53 -11.37 2.13
CA ALA A 45 -6.16 -11.70 1.74
C ALA A 45 -5.60 -10.72 0.69
N LEU A 46 -6.38 -10.38 -0.34
CA LEU A 46 -5.97 -9.41 -1.36
C LEU A 46 -5.81 -7.99 -0.78
N PHE A 47 -6.74 -7.55 0.09
CA PHE A 47 -6.65 -6.26 0.76
C PHE A 47 -5.43 -6.17 1.69
N PHE A 48 -5.13 -7.23 2.44
CA PHE A 48 -3.96 -7.28 3.31
C PHE A 48 -2.65 -7.30 2.50
N MET A 49 -2.60 -8.06 1.41
CA MET A 49 -1.42 -8.11 0.52
C MET A 49 -1.17 -6.77 -0.18
N GLN A 50 -2.23 -6.05 -0.59
CA GLN A 50 -2.10 -4.68 -1.10
C GLN A 50 -1.63 -3.68 -0.03
N LYS A 51 -1.94 -3.92 1.26
CA LYS A 51 -1.44 -3.11 2.36
C LYS A 51 0.06 -3.37 2.61
N SER A 52 0.49 -4.63 2.66
CA SER A 52 1.91 -5.00 2.85
C SER A 52 2.80 -4.45 1.74
N ALA A 53 2.36 -4.53 0.48
CA ALA A 53 3.07 -3.94 -0.67
C ALA A 53 3.24 -2.40 -0.60
N LYS A 54 2.50 -1.72 0.30
CA LYS A 54 2.60 -0.27 0.55
C LYS A 54 3.48 0.06 1.76
N GLU A 55 3.74 -0.91 2.64
CA GLU A 55 4.56 -0.73 3.85
C GLU A 55 6.05 -1.05 3.61
N GLU A 56 6.40 -1.97 2.70
CA GLU A 56 7.80 -2.29 2.36
C GLU A 56 8.59 -1.11 1.73
N LYS A 57 7.92 -0.10 1.19
CA LYS A 57 8.58 1.13 0.69
C LYS A 57 8.89 2.17 1.78
N LYS A 58 8.68 1.86 3.06
CA LYS A 58 8.77 2.84 4.16
C LYS A 58 9.81 2.56 5.25
N GLN A 59 10.71 1.60 5.06
CA GLN A 59 11.61 1.16 6.14
C GLN A 59 13.11 1.23 5.79
N ALA A 60 13.63 2.46 5.65
CA ALA A 60 15.06 2.76 5.83
C ALA A 60 15.37 4.27 5.95
N VAL A 61 15.00 4.92 7.06
CA VAL A 61 15.87 5.93 7.72
C VAL A 61 15.40 6.23 9.14
N THR A 62 16.34 6.17 10.08
CA THR A 62 16.17 6.55 11.49
C THR A 62 16.45 8.05 11.66
N SER A 63 15.51 8.77 12.29
CA SER A 63 15.64 10.14 12.86
C SER A 63 16.43 11.22 12.08
N THR A 64 15.75 12.30 11.68
CA THR A 64 16.11 13.73 11.93
C THR A 64 15.28 14.63 11.01
N ALA A 65 14.65 15.66 11.59
CA ALA A 65 13.76 16.62 10.92
C ALA A 65 12.54 16.00 10.20
N ALA A 66 11.52 16.82 9.95
CA ALA A 66 10.45 16.47 9.02
C ALA A 66 10.93 16.81 7.60
N ILE A 67 11.77 15.94 7.04
CA ILE A 67 12.28 16.04 5.67
C ILE A 67 11.07 16.19 4.72
N GLY A 68 11.07 17.27 3.94
CA GLY A 68 10.03 17.57 2.96
C GLY A 68 9.94 16.51 1.85
N PRO A 69 8.93 16.60 0.96
CA PRO A 69 8.87 15.73 -0.21
C PRO A 69 10.21 15.70 -0.97
N LEU A 70 10.65 14.51 -1.38
CA LEU A 70 11.86 14.35 -2.19
C LEU A 70 11.48 14.22 -3.67
N TRP A 71 12.00 15.12 -4.51
CA TRP A 71 11.91 15.01 -5.97
C TRP A 71 13.20 14.40 -6.53
N ALA A 72 13.07 13.29 -7.26
CA ALA A 72 14.21 12.57 -7.81
C ALA A 72 14.53 13.04 -9.23
N MET A 73 15.80 13.37 -9.48
CA MET A 73 16.32 13.53 -10.84
C MET A 73 16.59 12.19 -11.50
N GLU A 74 16.63 12.23 -12.84
CA GLU A 74 17.15 11.14 -13.65
C GLU A 74 18.64 10.92 -13.34
N SER A 75 19.09 9.65 -13.31
CA SER A 75 20.52 9.37 -13.22
C SER A 75 21.21 9.79 -14.51
N MET A 76 22.40 10.39 -14.38
CA MET A 76 23.16 10.93 -15.49
C MET A 76 24.61 10.45 -15.41
N ILE A 77 25.22 10.26 -16.58
CA ILE A 77 26.64 9.95 -16.74
C ILE A 77 27.28 11.17 -17.40
N VAL A 78 28.36 11.67 -16.81
CA VAL A 78 29.10 12.84 -17.28
C VAL A 78 30.59 12.51 -17.33
N ASN A 79 31.29 13.07 -18.31
CA ASN A 79 32.74 12.98 -18.40
C ASN A 79 33.35 14.09 -17.54
N LEU A 80 34.42 13.79 -16.81
CA LEU A 80 35.14 14.76 -15.99
C LEU A 80 36.20 15.52 -16.82
N ALA A 81 36.71 16.63 -16.28
CA ALA A 81 37.75 17.45 -16.89
C ALA A 81 39.16 16.82 -16.85
N ASP A 82 39.31 15.63 -16.26
CA ASP A 82 40.57 14.90 -16.15
C ASP A 82 41.29 14.71 -17.49
N ALA A 83 42.56 15.11 -17.54
CA ALA A 83 43.44 14.83 -18.67
C ALA A 83 43.61 13.31 -18.86
N GLY A 84 43.00 12.78 -19.92
CA GLY A 84 43.06 11.37 -20.30
C GLY A 84 41.71 10.74 -20.69
N GLY A 85 40.58 11.30 -20.22
CA GLY A 85 39.24 10.86 -20.63
C GLY A 85 38.80 9.46 -20.19
N GLU A 86 39.61 8.74 -19.41
CA GLU A 86 39.31 7.39 -18.92
C GLU A 86 38.30 7.35 -17.75
N ARG A 87 37.86 8.51 -17.25
CA ARG A 87 37.00 8.64 -16.06
C ARG A 87 35.68 9.31 -16.39
N TYR A 88 34.59 8.69 -15.95
CA TYR A 88 33.25 9.25 -15.99
C TYR A 88 32.61 9.18 -14.60
N LEU A 89 31.76 10.14 -14.28
CA LEU A 89 30.95 10.18 -13.08
C LEU A 89 29.52 9.73 -13.43
N LYS A 90 29.04 8.68 -12.77
CA LYS A 90 27.62 8.33 -12.76
C LYS A 90 27.00 8.85 -11.47
N VAL A 91 26.02 9.74 -11.56
CA VAL A 91 25.35 10.35 -10.41
C VAL A 91 23.84 10.12 -10.47
N ALA A 92 23.22 10.08 -9.30
CA ALA A 92 21.78 10.14 -9.10
C ALA A 92 21.50 11.09 -7.94
N MET A 93 20.58 12.03 -8.10
CA MET A 93 20.33 13.10 -7.14
C MET A 93 18.85 13.14 -6.75
N GLN A 94 18.58 13.47 -5.49
CA GLN A 94 17.26 13.72 -4.96
C GLN A 94 17.28 15.06 -4.22
N PHE A 95 16.26 15.88 -4.46
CA PHE A 95 16.15 17.23 -3.90
C PHE A 95 14.97 17.26 -2.95
N GLU A 96 15.22 17.72 -1.72
CA GLU A 96 14.14 18.08 -0.80
C GLU A 96 13.47 19.35 -1.31
N ILE A 97 12.14 19.32 -1.40
CA ILE A 97 11.32 20.43 -1.89
C ILE A 97 10.26 20.79 -0.85
N ASN A 98 9.94 22.08 -0.76
CA ASN A 98 9.08 22.62 0.30
C ASN A 98 7.61 22.16 0.19
N SER A 99 7.14 21.82 -1.01
CA SER A 99 5.79 21.29 -1.22
C SER A 99 5.66 20.47 -2.52
N PRO A 100 4.64 19.60 -2.67
CA PRO A 100 4.44 18.79 -3.87
C PRO A 100 4.16 19.59 -5.16
N GLU A 101 3.70 20.83 -5.05
CA GLU A 101 3.42 21.70 -6.20
C GLU A 101 4.70 22.07 -6.93
N VAL A 102 5.78 22.34 -6.18
CA VAL A 102 7.12 22.66 -6.70
C VAL A 102 7.66 21.53 -7.59
N ALA A 103 7.30 20.27 -7.31
CA ALA A 103 7.69 19.13 -8.16
C ALA A 103 7.20 19.27 -9.61
N ARG A 104 6.05 19.91 -9.84
CA ARG A 104 5.51 20.13 -11.20
C ARG A 104 6.28 21.21 -11.95
N GLU A 105 6.67 22.27 -11.24
CA GLU A 105 7.50 23.35 -11.79
C GLU A 105 8.90 22.81 -12.16
N LEU A 106 9.51 22.05 -11.25
CA LEU A 106 10.80 21.38 -11.47
C LEU A 106 10.75 20.38 -12.62
N GLU A 107 9.67 19.60 -12.77
CA GLU A 107 9.52 18.68 -13.90
C GLU A 107 9.43 19.42 -15.24
N ALA A 108 8.78 20.59 -15.28
CA ALA A 108 8.71 21.43 -16.48
C ALA A 108 10.06 22.04 -16.90
N VAL A 109 10.93 22.38 -15.93
CA VAL A 109 12.29 22.91 -16.19
C VAL A 109 13.40 21.87 -16.09
N LYS A 110 13.05 20.60 -15.89
CA LYS A 110 13.98 19.48 -15.68
C LYS A 110 15.13 19.37 -16.70
N PRO A 111 14.91 19.59 -18.02
CA PRO A 111 16.01 19.59 -18.99
C PRO A 111 17.05 20.67 -18.69
N LYS A 112 16.62 21.87 -18.28
CA LYS A 112 17.51 22.99 -17.92
C LYS A 112 18.31 22.71 -16.64
N ILE A 113 17.70 22.06 -15.65
CA ILE A 113 18.41 21.64 -14.43
C ILE A 113 19.45 20.57 -14.77
N LYS A 114 19.10 19.60 -15.64
CA LYS A 114 20.02 18.56 -16.12
C LYS A 114 21.20 19.17 -16.88
N ASP A 115 20.95 20.11 -17.78
CA ASP A 115 21.96 20.84 -18.56
C ASP A 115 22.97 21.55 -17.64
N MET A 116 22.48 22.39 -16.71
CA MET A 116 23.30 23.04 -15.69
C MET A 116 24.11 22.06 -14.84
N ALA A 117 23.54 20.90 -14.50
CA ALA A 117 24.25 19.86 -13.75
C ALA A 117 25.31 19.14 -14.60
N ILE A 118 25.11 18.97 -15.91
CA ILE A 118 26.15 18.45 -16.82
C ILE A 118 27.32 19.43 -16.83
N ASP A 119 27.09 20.70 -17.14
CA ASP A 119 28.14 21.73 -17.22
C ASP A 119 28.95 21.85 -15.92
N LEU A 120 28.26 21.92 -14.78
CA LEU A 120 28.90 22.06 -13.46
C LEU A 120 29.72 20.82 -13.07
N LEU A 121 29.29 19.61 -13.43
CA LEU A 121 30.01 18.38 -13.12
C LEU A 121 31.12 18.06 -14.13
N SER A 122 30.94 18.39 -15.42
CA SER A 122 31.98 18.18 -16.44
C SER A 122 33.17 19.10 -16.29
N SER A 123 33.03 20.22 -15.59
CA SER A 123 34.14 21.10 -15.21
C SER A 123 34.92 20.64 -13.97
N LYS A 124 34.55 19.51 -13.34
CA LYS A 124 35.27 18.96 -12.17
C LYS A 124 36.34 17.97 -12.60
N ASN A 125 37.43 17.93 -11.83
CA ASN A 125 38.42 16.86 -11.88
C ASN A 125 38.08 15.80 -10.84
N TYR A 126 38.58 14.58 -11.02
CA TYR A 126 38.46 13.50 -10.06
C TYR A 126 38.92 13.90 -8.63
N ALA A 127 39.97 14.73 -8.53
CA ALA A 127 40.49 15.23 -7.25
C ALA A 127 39.52 16.17 -6.50
N ASP A 128 38.53 16.76 -7.18
CA ASP A 128 37.51 17.62 -6.57
C ASP A 128 36.34 16.81 -5.96
N LEU A 129 36.34 15.48 -6.16
CA LEU A 129 35.23 14.56 -5.83
C LEU A 129 35.65 13.44 -4.86
N ALA A 130 36.91 13.40 -4.44
CA ALA A 130 37.55 12.31 -3.69
C ALA A 130 37.84 12.65 -2.22
#